data_AF-A0A0M0HS93-F1
#
_entry.id   AF-A0A0M0HS93-F1
#
_cell.length_a   1.000
_cell.length_b   1.000
_cell.length_c   1.000
_cell.angle_alpha   90.00
_cell.angle_beta   90.00
_cell.angle_gamma   90.00
#
_symmetry.space_group_name_H-M   'P 1'
#
loop_
_entity.id
_entity.type
_entity.pdbx_description
1 polymer ?
#
loop_
_entity_poly.entity_id
_entity_poly.type
_entity_poly.pdbx_seq_one_letter_code
_entity_poly.pdbx_strand_id
1 'polypeptide(L)' 'MDKLLSSALEVQQRTRVTSLFASKGYKIAMTDFDDVVFEKAGVQINVHFDRAANAQSISVLENTLKQASK' A
#
# COMPACT_ATOMS: atom_id res chain seq x y z
N MET A 1 -6.74 10.27 2.29
CA MET A 1 -5.96 9.12 1.79
C MET A 1 -4.73 9.63 1.06
N ASP A 2 -4.93 10.62 0.19
CA ASP A 2 -4.00 11.20 -0.77
C ASP A 2 -2.65 11.61 -0.16
N LYS A 3 -2.64 12.35 0.95
CA LYS A 3 -1.39 12.78 1.61
C LYS A 3 -0.50 11.61 2.06
N LEU A 4 -1.10 10.49 2.50
CA LEU A 4 -0.32 9.30 2.88
C LEU A 4 0.36 8.65 1.68
N LEU A 5 -0.37 8.57 0.55
CA LEU A 5 0.14 7.97 -0.67
C LEU A 5 1.24 8.85 -1.29
N SER A 6 1.03 10.17 -1.33
CA SER A 6 2.05 11.12 -1.78
C SER A 6 3.31 11.03 -0.92
N SER A 7 3.18 11.02 0.41
CA SER A 7 4.35 10.90 1.29
C SER A 7 5.06 9.55 1.17
N ALA A 8 4.35 8.46 0.86
CA ALA A 8 4.97 7.17 0.59
C ALA A 8 5.81 7.19 -0.70
N LEU A 9 5.31 7.84 -1.75
CA LEU A 9 6.04 8.05 -3.01
C LEU A 9 7.23 9.01 -2.86
N GLU A 10 7.15 10.00 -1.98
CA GLU A 10 8.28 10.91 -1.67
C GLU A 10 9.38 10.21 -0.87
N VAL A 11 8.99 9.37 0.10
CA VAL A 11 9.93 8.65 0.96
C VAL A 11 10.67 7.54 0.21
N GLN A 12 9.99 6.91 -0.75
CA GLN A 12 10.45 5.83 -1.63
C GLN A 12 10.89 4.54 -0.94
N GLN A 13 11.89 4.60 -0.04
CA GLN A 13 12.52 3.42 0.55
C GLN A 13 11.52 2.51 1.25
N ARG A 14 11.46 1.23 0.84
CA ARG A 14 10.54 0.21 1.35
C ARG A 14 10.41 0.22 2.87
N THR A 15 11.51 0.14 3.61
CA THR A 15 11.47 0.11 5.08
C THR A 15 10.80 1.35 5.68
N ARG A 16 11.05 2.53 5.10
CA ARG A 16 10.46 3.79 5.56
C ARG A 16 9.00 3.90 5.18
N VAL A 17 8.62 3.48 3.97
CA VAL A 17 7.23 3.40 3.52
C VAL A 17 6.44 2.45 4.43
N THR A 18 6.99 1.26 4.72
CA THR A 18 6.37 0.27 5.61
C THR A 18 6.14 0.85 7.01
N SER A 19 7.14 1.54 7.55
CA SER A 19 7.06 2.23 8.85
C SER A 19 6.00 3.35 8.84
N LEU A 20 5.91 4.09 7.74
CA LEU A 20 4.91 5.14 7.56
C LEU A 20 3.49 4.56 7.59
N PHE A 21 3.23 3.49 6.85
CA PHE A 21 1.93 2.81 6.87
C PHE A 21 1.58 2.22 8.24
N ALA A 22 2.55 1.57 8.90
CA ALA A 22 2.39 1.04 10.26
C ALA A 22 2.04 2.14 11.27
N SER A 23 2.70 3.30 11.19
CA SER A 23 2.42 4.47 12.06
C SER A 23 1.00 5.02 11.90
N LYS A 24 0.35 4.76 10.75
CA LYS A 24 -1.04 5.13 10.47
C LYS A 24 -2.03 4.00 10.77
N GLY A 25 -1.57 2.90 11.34
CA GLY A 25 -2.39 1.75 11.74
C GLY A 25 -2.77 0.82 10.59
N TYR A 26 -2.04 0.86 9.47
CA TYR A 26 -2.16 -0.17 8.44
C TYR A 26 -1.35 -1.40 8.83
N LYS A 27 -1.83 -2.58 8.46
CA LYS A 27 -1.13 -3.85 8.62
C LYS A 27 -0.72 -4.39 7.26
N ILE A 28 0.34 -5.17 7.21
CA ILE A 28 0.71 -5.88 5.98
C ILE A 28 -0.28 -7.05 5.81
N ALA A 29 -1.04 -7.03 4.72
CA ALA A 29 -1.97 -8.08 4.35
C ALA A 29 -1.29 -9.14 3.47
N MET A 30 -0.44 -8.70 2.54
CA MET A 30 0.30 -9.57 1.62
C MET A 30 1.62 -8.90 1.23
N THR A 31 2.63 -9.72 0.96
CA THR A 31 3.89 -9.29 0.36
C THR A 31 4.22 -10.20 -0.81
N ASP A 32 4.57 -9.60 -1.93
CA ASP A 32 5.32 -10.21 -3.02
C ASP A 32 6.73 -9.55 -3.06
N PHE A 33 7.66 -10.11 -3.82
CA PHE A 33 9.05 -9.64 -3.90
C PHE A 33 9.14 -8.12 -4.05
N ASP A 34 8.43 -7.60 -5.05
CA ASP A 34 8.41 -6.19 -5.43
C ASP A 34 7.17 -5.46 -4.88
N ASP A 35 6.17 -6.15 -4.34
CA ASP A 35 4.89 -5.54 -3.96
C ASP A 35 4.54 -5.74 -2.48
N VAL A 36 3.96 -4.72 -1.85
CA VAL A 36 3.42 -4.83 -0.48
C VAL A 36 1.99 -4.32 -0.46
N VAL A 37 1.08 -5.15 0.05
CA VAL A 37 -0.31 -4.79 0.28
C VAL A 37 -0.53 -4.46 1.75
N PHE A 38 -1.00 -3.25 2.00
CA PHE A 38 -1.37 -2.73 3.30
C PHE A 38 -2.89 -2.73 3.45
N GLU A 39 -3.41 -3.15 4.59
CA GLU A 39 -4.83 -3.14 4.89
C GLU A 39 -5.15 -2.33 6.15
N LYS A 40 -6.22 -1.54 6.08
CA LYS A 40 -6.84 -0.89 7.24
C LYS A 40 -8.34 -0.73 7.02
N ALA A 41 -9.13 -1.23 7.97
CA ALA A 41 -10.59 -1.06 7.98
C ALA A 41 -11.27 -1.47 6.64
N GLY A 42 -10.80 -2.56 6.02
CA GLY A 42 -11.34 -3.08 4.76
C GLY A 42 -10.85 -2.35 3.49
N VAL A 43 -9.98 -1.36 3.63
CA VAL A 43 -9.30 -0.71 2.49
C VAL A 43 -7.92 -1.34 2.33
N GLN A 44 -7.63 -1.80 1.11
CA GLN A 44 -6.33 -2.35 0.75
C GLN A 44 -5.56 -1.38 -0.16
N ILE A 45 -4.25 -1.28 0.05
CA ILE A 45 -3.36 -0.41 -0.70
C ILE A 45 -2.17 -1.26 -1.12
N ASN A 46 -2.00 -1.44 -2.43
CA ASN A 46 -0.80 -2.02 -3.00
C ASN A 46 0.24 -0.93 -3.25
N VAL A 47 1.48 -1.19 -2.83
CA VAL A 47 2.65 -0.37 -3.11
C VAL A 47 3.65 -1.24 -3.87
N HIS A 48 3.99 -0.81 -5.08
CA HIS A 48 4.98 -1.44 -5.92
C HIS A 48 6.35 -0.80 -5.72
N PHE A 49 7.37 -1.62 -5.53
CA PHE A 49 8.77 -1.26 -5.34
C PHE A 49 9.61 -1.77 -6.50
N ASP A 50 10.61 -1.01 -6.91
CA ASP A 50 11.61 -1.49 -7.85
C ASP A 50 12.66 -2.40 -7.18
N ARG A 51 13.59 -2.91 -8.00
CA ARG A 51 14.72 -3.74 -7.55
C ARG A 51 15.67 -3.04 -6.56
N ALA A 52 15.63 -1.72 -6.48
CA ALA A 52 16.37 -0.93 -5.50
C ALA A 52 15.53 -0.63 -4.23
N ALA A 53 14.36 -1.27 -4.11
CA ALA A 53 13.40 -1.12 -3.02
C ALA A 53 12.83 0.31 -2.88
N ASN A 54 12.71 1.04 -4.00
CA ASN A 54 12.07 2.35 -4.05
C ASN A 54 10.63 2.22 -4.55
N ALA A 55 9.69 2.87 -3.85
CA ALA A 55 8.29 2.91 -4.24
C ALA A 55 8.12 3.64 -5.58
N GLN A 56 7.58 2.94 -6.57
CA GLN A 56 7.33 3.49 -7.91
C GLN A 56 5.87 3.85 -8.12
N SER A 57 4.95 3.05 -7.60
CA SER A 57 3.52 3.26 -7.77
C SER A 57 2.73 2.76 -6.57
N ILE A 58 1.55 3.35 -6.38
CA ILE A 58 0.64 3.01 -5.30
C ILE A 58 -0.76 2.95 -5.86
N SER A 59 -1.47 1.85 -5.58
CA SER A 59 -2.83 1.61 -6.05
C SER A 59 -3.71 1.24 -4.86
N VAL A 60 -4.90 1.84 -4.77
CA VAL A 60 -5.91 1.39 -3.81
C VAL A 60 -6.64 0.20 -4.43
N LEU A 61 -6.56 -0.96 -3.79
CA LEU A 61 -7.30 -2.14 -4.19
C LEU A 61 -8.73 -1.99 -3.63
N GLU A 62 -9.67 -1.62 -4.49
CA GLU A 62 -11.09 -1.70 -4.13
C GLU A 62 -11.46 -3.18 -4.01
N ASN A 63 -11.84 -3.59 -2.79
CA ASN A 63 -12.38 -4.92 -2.57
C ASN A 63 -13.72 -5.00 -3.33
N THR A 64 -13.73 -5.60 -4.51
CA THR A 64 -14.91 -5.77 -5.39
C THR A 64 -15.97 -6.73 -4.84
N LEU A 65 -16.05 -6.90 -3.52
CA LEU A 65 -17.10 -7.68 -2.85
C LEU A 65 -18.47 -6.94 -2.78
N LYS A 66 -18.69 -5.90 -3.59
CA LYS A 66 -19.99 -5.19 -3.69
C LYS A 66 -20.65 -5.15 -5.07
N GLN A 67 -20.21 -5.96 -6.05
CA GLN A 67 -20.88 -6.04 -7.36
C GLN A 67 -21.16 -7.47 -7.87
N ALA A 68 -21.53 -8.39 -6.97
CA ALA A 68 -22.13 -9.67 -7.36
C ALA A 68 -23.48 -9.90 -6.64
N SER A 69 -24.28 -8.84 -6.51
CA SER A 69 -25.68 -8.94 -6.08
C SER A 69 -26.50 -7.87 -6.77
N LYS A 70 -26.85 -8.10 -8.03
CA LYS A 70 -28.19 -7.92 -8.58
C LYS A 70 -28.30 -8.52 -9.97
#